data_AF-A0A210PD85-F1
#
_entry.id   AF-A0A210PD85-F1
#
_cell.length_a   1.000
_cell.length_b   1.000
_cell.length_c   1.000
_cell.angle_alpha   90.00
_cell.angle_beta   90.00
_cell.angle_gamma   90.00
#
_symmetry.space_group_name_H-M   'P 1'
#
loop_
_entity.id
_entity.type
_entity.pdbx_description
1 polymer ?
#
loop_
_entity_poly.entity_id
_entity_poly.type
_entity_poly.pdbx_seq_one_letter_code
_entity_poly.pdbx_strand_id
1 'polypeptide(L)'
;MGSRIMHYSMAKVLADKHGYNQEFLLGSIAPDVNKNSKASKALTHFIHGKRNICPESFFEEYGPNLTQFQLGYYLHLLGDKLWLETVFKKYILNNKSYPKAELLEKYYADFTVLNHDLILRYSLSEPNLSFPIVTNVKEIEDTDLPLLVAEFKSDFTVVKNESLKVFNKNDIYQYINDGIKLFESKCF
;
A
#
# COMPACT_ATOMS: atom_id res chain seq x y z
N MET A 1 8.29 -1.91 -0.25
CA MET A 1 7.01 -1.24 -0.05
C MET A 1 6.06 -2.30 0.48
N GLY A 2 5.06 -1.88 1.23
CA GLY A 2 4.09 -2.80 1.83
C GLY A 2 3.38 -3.61 0.74
N SER A 3 2.65 -4.65 1.12
CA SER A 3 1.76 -5.30 0.14
C SER A 3 0.52 -4.42 -0.10
N ARG A 4 -0.12 -4.55 -1.26
CA ARG A 4 -1.41 -3.87 -1.54
C ARG A 4 -2.44 -4.10 -0.44
N ILE A 5 -2.50 -5.31 0.12
CA ILE A 5 -3.39 -5.66 1.24
C ILE A 5 -3.08 -4.84 2.50
N MET A 6 -1.83 -4.52 2.80
CA MET A 6 -1.48 -3.65 3.94
C MET A 6 -2.00 -2.22 3.74
N HIS A 7 -1.79 -1.63 2.56
CA HIS A 7 -2.32 -0.31 2.24
C HIS A 7 -3.85 -0.29 2.25
N TYR A 8 -4.46 -1.31 1.65
CA TYR A 8 -5.91 -1.49 1.65
C TYR A 8 -6.49 -1.68 3.06
N SER A 9 -5.75 -2.34 3.97
CA SER A 9 -6.14 -2.47 5.38
C SER A 9 -6.22 -1.12 6.08
N MET A 10 -5.22 -0.26 5.89
CA MET A 10 -5.26 1.12 6.41
C MET A 10 -6.46 1.88 5.84
N ALA A 11 -6.65 1.78 4.53
CA ALA A 11 -7.73 2.46 3.82
C ALA A 11 -9.10 2.00 4.28
N LYS A 12 -9.31 0.70 4.51
CA LYS A 12 -10.57 0.16 5.01
C LYS A 12 -10.95 0.73 6.37
N VAL A 13 -10.00 0.79 7.30
CA VAL A 13 -10.24 1.35 8.64
C VAL A 13 -10.61 2.83 8.56
N LEU A 14 -9.88 3.59 7.75
CA LEU A 14 -10.15 5.02 7.55
C LEU A 14 -11.48 5.26 6.84
N ALA A 15 -11.84 4.44 5.84
CA ALA A 15 -13.10 4.53 5.12
C ALA A 15 -14.29 4.28 6.05
N ASP A 16 -14.23 3.25 6.90
CA ASP A 16 -15.29 2.98 7.87
C ASP A 16 -15.44 4.10 8.90
N LYS A 17 -14.32 4.72 9.31
CA LYS A 17 -14.32 5.77 10.33
C LYS A 17 -14.81 7.12 9.80
N HIS A 18 -14.41 7.48 8.58
CA HIS A 18 -14.62 8.82 8.00
C HIS A 18 -15.63 8.86 6.86
N GLY A 19 -16.19 7.71 6.48
CA GLY A 19 -17.20 7.62 5.41
C GLY A 19 -16.63 7.73 3.99
N TYR A 20 -15.36 7.33 3.78
CA TYR A 20 -14.79 7.30 2.44
C TYR A 20 -15.37 6.16 1.59
N ASN A 21 -15.44 6.40 0.29
CA ASN A 21 -16.05 5.51 -0.69
C ASN A 21 -15.02 4.59 -1.38
N GLN A 22 -15.47 3.84 -2.39
CA GLN A 22 -14.62 2.89 -3.12
C GLN A 22 -13.47 3.56 -3.89
N GLU A 23 -13.57 4.84 -4.26
CA GLU A 23 -12.48 5.56 -4.93
C GLU A 23 -11.29 5.76 -3.99
N PHE A 24 -11.54 6.06 -2.72
CA PHE A 24 -10.48 6.14 -1.70
C PHE A 24 -9.76 4.79 -1.53
N LEU A 25 -10.54 3.71 -1.48
CA LEU A 25 -9.97 2.36 -1.40
C LEU A 25 -9.14 2.03 -2.64
N LEU A 26 -9.60 2.39 -3.85
CA LEU A 26 -8.84 2.22 -5.08
C LEU A 26 -7.56 3.06 -5.10
N GLY A 27 -7.65 4.33 -4.70
CA GLY A 27 -6.51 5.23 -4.59
C GLY A 27 -5.42 4.65 -3.70
N SER A 28 -5.78 3.97 -2.60
CA SER A 28 -4.84 3.35 -1.67
C SER A 28 -3.97 2.23 -2.25
N ILE A 29 -4.33 1.69 -3.43
CA ILE A 29 -3.53 0.69 -4.14
C ILE A 29 -3.02 1.18 -5.50
N ALA A 30 -3.46 2.36 -5.94
CA ALA A 30 -3.21 2.90 -7.28
C ALA A 30 -1.72 3.05 -7.66
N PRO A 31 -0.80 3.47 -6.76
CA PRO A 31 0.61 3.62 -7.13
C PRO A 31 1.26 2.31 -7.63
N ASP A 32 0.76 1.16 -7.18
CA ASP A 32 1.24 -0.16 -7.58
C ASP A 32 0.84 -0.56 -9.02
N VAL A 33 0.08 0.28 -9.74
CA VAL A 33 -0.19 0.14 -11.18
C VAL A 33 1.09 0.12 -12.02
N ASN A 34 2.21 0.61 -11.47
CA ASN A 34 3.53 0.57 -12.11
C ASN A 34 3.97 -0.83 -12.57
N LYS A 35 3.37 -1.90 -12.04
CA LYS A 35 3.66 -3.30 -12.42
C LYS A 35 3.02 -3.67 -13.76
N ASN A 36 1.97 -2.93 -14.14
CA ASN A 36 1.09 -3.21 -15.27
C ASN A 36 1.08 -2.11 -16.32
N SER A 37 1.73 -0.99 -16.02
CA SER A 37 1.76 0.21 -16.84
C SER A 37 3.17 0.47 -17.38
N LYS A 38 3.26 1.40 -18.33
CA LYS A 38 4.55 1.96 -18.75
C LYS A 38 5.10 2.97 -17.72
N ALA A 39 4.30 3.37 -16.74
CA ALA A 39 4.70 4.32 -15.71
C ALA A 39 5.76 3.69 -14.80
N SER A 40 6.87 4.39 -14.61
CA SER A 40 7.93 3.89 -13.75
C SER A 40 7.46 3.86 -12.28
N LYS A 41 8.05 2.95 -11.51
CA LYS A 41 7.85 2.92 -10.06
C LYS A 41 8.26 4.22 -9.38
N ALA A 42 9.30 4.87 -9.89
CA ALA A 42 9.76 6.15 -9.34
C ALA A 42 8.73 7.27 -9.54
N LEU A 43 8.04 7.26 -10.67
CA LEU A 43 6.99 8.22 -10.98
C LEU A 43 5.77 8.02 -10.08
N THR A 44 5.18 6.82 -10.11
CA THR A 44 3.97 6.48 -9.36
C THR A 44 4.14 6.63 -7.83
N HIS A 45 5.31 6.32 -7.29
CA HIS A 45 5.54 6.39 -5.85
C HIS A 45 6.26 7.67 -5.41
N PHE A 46 6.36 8.71 -6.27
CA PHE A 46 7.01 9.98 -5.93
C PHE A 46 8.41 9.77 -5.32
N ILE A 47 9.21 8.90 -5.94
CA ILE A 47 10.55 8.55 -5.44
C ILE A 47 11.55 9.58 -5.96
N HIS A 48 12.11 10.35 -5.03
CA HIS A 48 13.22 11.26 -5.30
C HIS A 48 14.55 10.62 -4.87
N GLY A 49 15.55 10.64 -5.76
CA GLY A 49 16.84 10.01 -5.51
C GLY A 49 16.75 8.48 -5.42
N LYS A 50 17.55 7.85 -4.54
CA LYS A 50 17.70 6.39 -4.57
C LYS A 50 16.50 5.62 -4.01
N ARG A 51 15.84 6.10 -2.94
CA ARG A 51 14.71 5.42 -2.26
C ARG A 51 13.88 6.37 -1.36
N ASN A 52 13.85 7.66 -1.63
CA ASN A 52 13.11 8.59 -0.78
C ASN A 52 11.71 8.82 -1.37
N ILE A 53 10.68 8.32 -0.71
CA ILE A 53 9.29 8.58 -1.10
C ILE A 53 8.91 9.93 -0.52
N CYS A 54 8.38 10.81 -1.37
CA CYS A 54 8.04 12.19 -1.04
C CYS A 54 6.52 12.41 -1.15
N PRO A 55 5.71 11.97 -0.16
CA PRO A 55 4.28 12.26 -0.15
C PRO A 55 3.99 13.76 -0.18
N GLU A 56 4.89 14.58 0.37
CA GLU A 56 4.77 16.03 0.36
C GLU A 56 4.70 16.58 -1.08
N SER A 57 5.44 16.01 -2.02
CA SER A 57 5.42 16.44 -3.42
C SER A 57 4.10 16.10 -4.13
N PHE A 58 3.44 15.00 -3.76
CA PHE A 58 2.09 14.71 -4.23
C PHE A 58 1.09 15.74 -3.69
N PHE A 59 1.20 16.09 -2.40
CA PHE A 59 0.33 17.09 -1.78
C PHE A 59 0.54 18.49 -2.37
N GLU A 60 1.78 18.86 -2.71
CA GLU A 60 2.09 20.12 -3.40
C GLU A 60 1.46 20.19 -4.80
N GLU A 61 1.42 19.07 -5.54
CA GLU A 61 0.87 19.02 -6.89
C GLU A 61 -0.67 19.00 -6.94
N TYR A 62 -1.31 18.25 -6.03
CA TYR A 62 -2.76 17.98 -6.09
C TYR A 62 -3.57 18.64 -4.97
N GLY A 63 -2.92 19.05 -3.88
CA GLY A 63 -3.58 19.67 -2.74
C GLY A 63 -4.05 21.11 -3.02
N PRO A 64 -4.72 21.75 -2.05
CA PRO A 64 -5.13 21.20 -0.76
C PRO A 64 -6.45 20.39 -0.82
N ASN A 65 -7.21 20.49 -1.91
CA ASN A 65 -8.53 19.88 -2.05
C ASN A 65 -8.46 18.56 -2.83
N LEU A 66 -7.95 17.53 -2.17
CA LEU A 66 -7.81 16.20 -2.76
C LEU A 66 -9.18 15.53 -2.93
N THR A 67 -9.39 14.87 -4.07
CA THR A 67 -10.51 13.94 -4.25
C THR A 67 -10.35 12.72 -3.35
N GLN A 68 -11.40 11.91 -3.20
CA GLN A 68 -11.31 10.68 -2.40
C GLN A 68 -10.26 9.71 -2.96
N PHE A 69 -10.20 9.57 -4.29
CA PHE A 69 -9.12 8.81 -4.94
C PHE A 69 -7.73 9.33 -4.58
N GLN A 70 -7.51 10.65 -4.70
CA GLN A 70 -6.22 11.27 -4.41
C GLN A 70 -5.85 11.17 -2.92
N LEU A 71 -6.82 11.23 -2.01
CA LEU A 71 -6.60 10.97 -0.57
C LEU A 71 -6.14 9.53 -0.33
N GLY A 72 -6.74 8.56 -1.02
CA GLY A 72 -6.29 7.16 -0.98
C GLY A 72 -4.87 7.02 -1.49
N TYR A 73 -4.56 7.67 -2.61
CA TYR A 73 -3.20 7.70 -3.19
C TYR A 73 -2.19 8.27 -2.20
N TYR A 74 -2.54 9.39 -1.55
CA TYR A 74 -1.71 10.01 -0.54
C TYR A 74 -1.45 9.09 0.67
N LEU A 75 -2.48 8.37 1.14
CA LEU A 75 -2.34 7.34 2.18
C LEU A 75 -1.32 6.25 1.78
N HIS A 76 -1.34 5.81 0.51
CA HIS A 76 -0.37 4.83 0.03
C HIS A 76 1.07 5.35 0.16
N LEU A 77 1.32 6.57 -0.31
CA LEU A 77 2.65 7.19 -0.25
C LEU A 77 3.15 7.36 1.19
N LEU A 78 2.27 7.81 2.11
CA LEU A 78 2.58 7.88 3.54
C LEU A 78 2.91 6.51 4.11
N GLY A 79 2.10 5.50 3.78
CA GLY A 79 2.31 4.12 4.20
C GLY A 79 3.66 3.57 3.72
N ASP A 80 4.07 3.87 2.50
CA ASP A 80 5.34 3.38 1.99
C ASP A 80 6.56 4.12 2.53
N LYS A 81 6.47 5.43 2.73
CA LYS A 81 7.49 6.20 3.45
C LYS A 81 7.70 5.60 4.84
N LEU A 82 6.62 5.38 5.58
CA LEU A 82 6.65 4.76 6.90
C LEU A 82 7.24 3.34 6.85
N TRP A 83 6.87 2.54 5.84
CA TRP A 83 7.41 1.18 5.65
C TRP A 83 8.93 1.19 5.50
N LEU A 84 9.46 2.12 4.69
CA LEU A 84 10.90 2.25 4.45
C LEU A 84 11.66 2.65 5.72
N GLU A 85 11.09 3.57 6.50
CA GLU A 85 11.69 4.11 7.72
C GLU A 85 11.65 3.13 8.90
N THR A 86 10.65 2.24 8.92
CA THR A 86 10.38 1.32 10.04
C THR A 86 10.65 -0.14 9.65
N VAL A 87 9.67 -0.81 9.06
CA VAL A 87 9.64 -2.26 8.83
C VAL A 87 10.79 -2.68 7.92
N PHE A 88 10.98 -2.02 6.77
CA PHE A 88 12.06 -2.36 5.84
C PHE A 88 13.44 -2.16 6.48
N LYS A 89 13.64 -1.08 7.21
CA LYS A 89 14.89 -0.81 7.93
C LYS A 89 15.19 -1.92 8.93
N LYS A 90 14.21 -2.32 9.74
CA LYS A 90 14.33 -3.40 10.73
C LYS A 90 14.61 -4.75 10.08
N TYR A 91 13.75 -5.18 9.17
CA TYR A 91 13.71 -6.56 8.68
C TYR A 91 14.64 -6.84 7.50
N ILE A 92 15.05 -5.81 6.75
CA ILE A 92 15.90 -5.97 5.57
C ILE A 92 17.27 -5.31 5.72
N LEU A 93 17.36 -4.05 6.17
CA LEU A 93 18.65 -3.36 6.24
C LEU A 93 19.49 -3.83 7.43
N ASN A 94 18.85 -3.98 8.59
CA ASN A 94 19.52 -4.31 9.85
C ASN A 94 19.56 -5.81 10.14
N ASN A 95 18.80 -6.62 9.40
CA ASN A 95 18.75 -8.07 9.60
C ASN A 95 19.98 -8.77 8.99
N LYS A 96 20.69 -9.55 9.81
CA LYS A 96 21.88 -10.32 9.44
C LYS A 96 21.70 -11.84 9.60
N SER A 97 20.47 -12.29 9.83
CA SER A 97 20.17 -13.70 10.15
C SER A 97 20.35 -14.63 8.95
N TYR A 98 20.34 -14.10 7.72
CA TYR A 98 20.48 -14.86 6.48
C TYR A 98 21.38 -14.11 5.48
N PRO A 99 21.96 -14.82 4.49
CA PRO A 99 22.47 -14.20 3.26
C PRO A 99 21.40 -13.32 2.60
N LYS A 100 21.82 -12.23 1.95
CA LYS A 100 20.89 -11.19 1.49
C LYS A 100 19.82 -11.70 0.52
N ALA A 101 20.19 -12.59 -0.40
CA ALA A 101 19.27 -13.16 -1.38
C ALA A 101 18.20 -14.02 -0.69
N GLU A 102 18.62 -14.91 0.20
CA GLU A 102 17.71 -15.77 0.97
C GLU A 102 16.80 -14.94 1.90
N LEU A 103 17.33 -13.89 2.54
CA LEU A 103 16.53 -12.99 3.37
C LEU A 103 15.38 -12.37 2.56
N LEU A 104 15.67 -11.90 1.34
CA LEU A 104 14.67 -11.29 0.47
C LEU A 104 13.61 -12.30 0.04
N GLU A 105 14.01 -13.53 -0.32
CA GLU A 105 13.07 -14.59 -0.66
C GLU A 105 12.10 -14.88 0.49
N LYS A 106 12.62 -15.10 1.71
CA LYS A 106 11.77 -15.34 2.88
C LYS A 106 10.90 -14.13 3.23
N TYR A 107 11.45 -12.92 3.12
CA TYR A 107 10.71 -11.67 3.32
C TYR A 107 9.52 -11.54 2.38
N TYR A 108 9.69 -11.88 1.10
CA TYR A 108 8.59 -11.82 0.13
C TYR A 108 7.58 -12.96 0.35
N ALA A 109 8.03 -14.15 0.75
CA ALA A 109 7.14 -15.27 1.07
C ALA A 109 6.19 -14.95 2.23
N ASP A 110 6.65 -14.20 3.24
CA ASP A 110 5.81 -13.84 4.37
C ASP A 110 4.64 -12.91 4.00
N PHE A 111 4.71 -12.17 2.88
CA PHE A 111 3.59 -11.32 2.48
C PHE A 111 2.33 -12.14 2.20
N THR A 112 2.44 -13.35 1.66
CA THR A 112 1.27 -14.19 1.38
C THR A 112 0.58 -14.62 2.68
N VAL A 113 1.36 -14.99 3.70
CA VAL A 113 0.85 -15.34 5.04
C VAL A 113 0.23 -14.13 5.72
N LEU A 114 0.90 -12.97 5.67
CA LEU A 114 0.39 -11.73 6.25
C LEU A 114 -0.89 -11.26 5.54
N ASN A 115 -0.94 -11.32 4.21
CA ASN A 115 -2.13 -10.89 3.46
C ASN A 115 -3.37 -11.68 3.91
N HIS A 116 -3.26 -13.00 4.01
CA HIS A 116 -4.35 -13.84 4.49
C HIS A 116 -4.84 -13.42 5.88
N ASP A 117 -3.91 -13.20 6.81
CA ASP A 117 -4.24 -12.76 8.16
C ASP A 117 -4.89 -11.37 8.19
N LEU A 118 -4.36 -10.43 7.43
CA LEU A 118 -4.87 -9.05 7.37
C LEU A 118 -6.28 -9.01 6.76
N ILE A 119 -6.56 -9.84 5.74
CA ILE A 119 -7.90 -9.99 5.16
C ILE A 119 -8.91 -10.40 6.22
N LEU A 120 -8.59 -11.40 7.04
CA LEU A 120 -9.47 -11.85 8.12
C LEU A 120 -9.59 -10.78 9.22
N ARG A 121 -8.47 -10.22 9.66
CA ARG A 121 -8.43 -9.25 10.77
C ARG A 121 -9.25 -8.00 10.49
N TYR A 122 -9.13 -7.46 9.29
CA TYR A 122 -9.79 -6.21 8.91
C TYR A 122 -11.09 -6.44 8.12
N SER A 123 -11.55 -7.71 8.04
CA SER A 123 -12.76 -8.10 7.30
C SER A 123 -12.76 -7.53 5.88
N LEU A 124 -11.63 -7.68 5.19
CA LEU A 124 -11.45 -7.14 3.85
C LEU A 124 -12.27 -7.96 2.85
N SER A 125 -12.92 -7.26 1.92
CA SER A 125 -13.58 -7.84 0.77
C SER A 125 -12.89 -7.39 -0.51
N GLU A 126 -13.03 -8.16 -1.58
CA GLU A 126 -12.63 -7.70 -2.91
C GLU A 126 -13.30 -6.34 -3.22
N PRO A 127 -12.58 -5.42 -3.88
CA PRO A 127 -13.17 -4.14 -4.25
C PRO A 127 -14.24 -4.34 -5.31
N ASN A 128 -15.37 -3.67 -5.10
CA ASN A 128 -16.47 -3.64 -6.06
C ASN A 128 -16.48 -2.27 -6.75
N LEU A 129 -15.79 -2.18 -7.88
CA LEU A 129 -15.57 -0.95 -8.63
C LEU A 129 -16.19 -1.07 -10.02
N SER A 130 -16.75 0.03 -10.50
CA SER A 130 -17.21 0.19 -11.88
C SER A 130 -16.28 1.16 -12.60
N PHE A 131 -15.94 0.84 -13.86
CA PHE A 131 -15.07 1.66 -14.71
C PHE A 131 -15.88 2.25 -15.88
N PRO A 132 -15.46 3.38 -16.45
CA PRO A 132 -14.21 4.13 -16.18
C PRO A 132 -14.27 4.98 -14.90
N ILE A 133 -13.10 5.21 -14.29
CA ILE A 133 -12.90 6.14 -13.16
C ILE A 133 -11.91 7.19 -13.66
N VAL A 134 -12.23 8.47 -13.45
CA VAL A 134 -11.33 9.58 -13.80
C VAL A 134 -10.57 10.01 -12.56
N THR A 135 -9.28 9.73 -12.49
CA THR A 135 -8.50 9.95 -11.26
C THR A 135 -7.93 11.36 -11.14
N ASN A 136 -7.66 12.00 -12.28
CA ASN A 136 -6.91 13.25 -12.38
C ASN A 136 -5.53 13.16 -11.67
N VAL A 137 -4.84 12.02 -11.77
CA VAL A 137 -3.46 11.82 -11.31
C VAL A 137 -2.57 11.57 -12.53
N LYS A 138 -1.65 12.50 -12.80
CA LYS A 138 -0.78 12.52 -14.00
C LYS A 138 0.24 11.36 -14.03
N GLU A 139 0.56 10.79 -12.87
CA GLU A 139 1.57 9.75 -12.73
C GLU A 139 1.08 8.35 -13.14
N ILE A 140 -0.22 8.20 -13.39
CA ILE A 140 -0.86 6.93 -13.79
C ILE A 140 -1.76 7.14 -15.00
N GLU A 141 -2.01 6.06 -15.73
CA GLU A 141 -3.01 6.03 -16.81
C GLU A 141 -4.28 5.34 -16.26
N ASP A 142 -5.42 6.03 -16.33
CA ASP A 142 -6.70 5.51 -15.82
C ASP A 142 -7.11 4.18 -16.48
N THR A 143 -6.65 3.95 -17.71
CA THR A 143 -6.87 2.71 -18.48
C THR A 143 -6.17 1.49 -17.88
N ASP A 144 -5.18 1.68 -17.01
CA ASP A 144 -4.41 0.58 -16.41
C ASP A 144 -5.03 0.10 -15.09
N LEU A 145 -5.95 0.87 -14.50
CA LEU A 145 -6.61 0.55 -13.23
C LEU A 145 -7.42 -0.76 -13.23
N PRO A 146 -8.16 -1.13 -14.31
CA PRO A 146 -8.85 -2.41 -14.34
C PRO A 146 -7.91 -3.60 -14.16
N LEU A 147 -6.72 -3.54 -14.75
CA LEU A 147 -5.71 -4.59 -14.62
C LEU A 147 -5.13 -4.64 -13.20
N LEU A 148 -4.83 -3.48 -12.60
CA LEU A 148 -4.44 -3.41 -11.18
C LEU A 148 -5.49 -4.06 -10.27
N VAL A 149 -6.79 -3.78 -10.50
CA VAL A 149 -7.86 -4.38 -9.70
C VAL A 149 -7.94 -5.90 -9.90
N ALA A 150 -7.78 -6.39 -11.12
CA ALA A 150 -7.75 -7.83 -11.39
C ALA A 150 -6.59 -8.54 -10.67
N GLU A 151 -5.40 -7.93 -10.65
CA GLU A 151 -4.28 -8.46 -9.88
C GLU A 151 -4.50 -8.37 -8.37
N PHE A 152 -5.07 -7.26 -7.89
CA PHE A 152 -5.34 -7.08 -6.47
C PHE A 152 -6.34 -8.13 -5.95
N LYS A 153 -7.34 -8.52 -6.76
CA LYS A 153 -8.22 -9.66 -6.44
C LYS A 153 -7.44 -10.96 -6.25
N SER A 154 -6.34 -11.15 -6.96
CA SER A 154 -5.50 -12.34 -6.79
C SER A 154 -4.75 -12.35 -5.44
N ASP A 155 -4.58 -11.18 -4.80
CA ASP A 155 -3.99 -11.08 -3.45
C ASP A 155 -4.93 -11.60 -2.34
N PHE A 156 -6.22 -11.84 -2.65
CA PHE A 156 -7.19 -12.44 -1.72
C PHE A 156 -7.12 -13.98 -1.66
N THR A 157 -6.15 -14.59 -2.33
CA THR A 157 -5.98 -16.04 -2.32
C THR A 157 -5.71 -16.58 -0.92
N VAL A 158 -6.48 -17.60 -0.52
CA VAL A 158 -6.30 -18.31 0.74
C VAL A 158 -5.09 -19.22 0.61
N VAL A 159 -4.13 -19.08 1.52
CA VAL A 159 -2.98 -19.98 1.63
C VAL A 159 -3.08 -20.91 2.83
N LYS A 160 -2.39 -22.05 2.74
CA LYS A 160 -2.17 -22.93 3.88
C LYS A 160 -1.52 -22.14 5.02
N ASN A 161 -1.90 -22.49 6.24
CA ASN A 161 -1.42 -21.87 7.47
C ASN A 161 0.09 -22.15 7.65
N GLU A 162 0.92 -21.30 7.05
CA GLU A 162 2.38 -21.29 7.21
C GLU A 162 2.78 -20.29 8.30
N SER A 163 3.84 -20.60 9.04
CA SER A 163 4.44 -19.67 9.99
C SER A 163 5.28 -18.61 9.27
N LEU A 164 5.25 -17.36 9.77
CA LEU A 164 6.13 -16.29 9.32
C LEU A 164 7.61 -16.67 9.52
N LYS A 165 8.44 -16.36 8.53
CA LYS A 165 9.87 -16.70 8.48
C LYS A 165 10.76 -15.53 8.90
N VAL A 166 10.32 -14.30 8.65
CA VAL A 166 11.08 -13.05 8.84
C VAL A 166 10.31 -12.07 9.70
N PHE A 167 9.04 -11.81 9.40
CA PHE A 167 8.28 -10.77 10.08
C PHE A 167 7.76 -11.22 11.44
N ASN A 168 7.75 -10.27 12.40
CA ASN A 168 6.84 -10.35 13.53
C ASN A 168 5.49 -9.73 13.14
N LYS A 169 4.42 -10.50 13.28
CA LYS A 169 3.05 -10.11 12.97
C LYS A 169 2.60 -8.83 13.70
N ASN A 170 2.97 -8.67 14.97
CA ASN A 170 2.57 -7.49 15.75
C ASN A 170 3.22 -6.21 15.22
N ASP A 171 4.42 -6.28 14.66
CA ASP A 171 5.06 -5.11 14.04
C ASP A 171 4.31 -4.66 12.79
N ILE A 172 3.71 -5.60 12.04
CA ILE A 172 2.90 -5.29 10.86
C ILE A 172 1.60 -4.63 11.27
N TYR A 173 0.97 -5.11 12.34
CA TYR A 173 -0.20 -4.44 12.91
C TYR A 173 0.13 -3.04 13.42
N GLN A 174 1.26 -2.89 14.08
CA GLN A 174 1.73 -1.60 14.56
C GLN A 174 1.98 -0.64 13.39
N TYR A 175 2.61 -1.11 12.32
CA TYR A 175 2.80 -0.36 11.07
C TYR A 175 1.47 0.13 10.48
N ILE A 176 0.45 -0.71 10.41
CA ILE A 176 -0.89 -0.32 9.93
C ILE A 176 -1.48 0.78 10.82
N ASN A 177 -1.43 0.59 12.13
CA ASN A 177 -1.95 1.57 13.09
C ASN A 177 -1.22 2.91 13.02
N ASP A 178 0.11 2.89 12.87
CA ASP A 178 0.92 4.10 12.76
C ASP A 178 0.70 4.81 11.43
N GLY A 179 0.48 4.06 10.34
CA GLY A 179 0.10 4.62 9.04
C GLY A 179 -1.26 5.34 9.10
N ILE A 180 -2.25 4.75 9.77
CA ILE A 180 -3.56 5.38 10.01
C ILE A 180 -3.40 6.67 10.81
N LYS A 181 -2.68 6.64 11.95
CA LYS A 181 -2.44 7.84 12.79
C LYS A 181 -1.70 8.93 12.03
N LEU A 182 -0.70 8.55 11.24
CA LEU A 182 0.06 9.49 10.41
C LEU A 182 -0.85 10.17 9.41
N PHE A 183 -1.68 9.41 8.68
CA PHE A 183 -2.66 9.98 7.75
C PHE A 183 -3.61 10.95 8.46
N GLU A 184 -4.16 10.54 9.61
CA GLU A 184 -5.09 11.39 10.36
C GLU A 184 -4.44 12.70 10.79
N SER A 185 -3.19 12.67 11.27
CA SER A 185 -2.45 13.88 11.67
C SER A 185 -2.12 14.86 10.53
N LYS A 186 -2.30 14.43 9.27
CA LYS A 186 -2.05 15.24 8.07
C LYS A 186 -3.33 15.79 7.45
N CYS A 187 -4.47 15.14 7.71
CA CYS A 187 -5.74 15.46 7.07
C CYS A 187 -6.80 16.04 8.02
N PHE A 188 -6.60 15.93 9.34
CA PHE A 188 -7.50 16.41 10.38
C PHE A 188 -6.73 17.09 11.52
#